data_AF-A0A7X4APZ7-F1
#
_entry.id   AF-A0A7X4APZ7-F1
#
_cell.length_a   1.000
_cell.length_b   1.000
_cell.length_c   1.000
_cell.angle_alpha   90.00
_cell.angle_beta   90.00
_cell.angle_gamma   90.00
#
_symmetry.space_group_name_H-M   'P 1'
#
loop_
_entity.id
_entity.type
_entity.pdbx_description
1 polymer ?
#
loop_
_entity_poly.entity_id
_entity_poly.type
_entity_poly.pdbx_seq_one_letter_code
_entity_poly.pdbx_strand_id
1 'polypeptide(L)'
;MLRNARKQFYTAVENKKKIETAIKRFERIKQVEPQYIGRTQVYIGALIALKGKHAFFPHTKLKWAKQGLAMMDSGLKKSPNDIEALFIHGTTCYYLPFFFRRGDDAQRDFRKIIELMPQHIDTYDPKLITNVVAFLLENAKLTDGEKIYLQTLFYSRARNYLPTWEP
;
A
#
# COMPACT_ATOMS: atom_id res chain seq x y z
N MET A 1 1.25 1.60 -17.32
CA MET A 1 0.43 2.80 -16.93
C MET A 1 0.36 3.05 -15.41
N LEU A 2 0.95 2.16 -14.61
CA LEU A 2 0.86 2.14 -13.15
C LEU A 2 1.40 3.38 -12.42
N ARG A 3 2.53 3.95 -12.85
CA ARG A 3 3.14 5.16 -12.23
C ARG A 3 2.17 6.34 -12.16
N ASN A 4 1.40 6.57 -13.23
CA ASN A 4 0.43 7.66 -13.26
C ASN A 4 -0.80 7.36 -12.40
N ALA A 5 -1.26 6.10 -12.36
CA ALA A 5 -2.35 5.69 -11.49
C ALA A 5 -2.00 5.84 -10.00
N ARG A 6 -0.75 5.54 -9.60
CA ARG A 6 -0.25 5.80 -8.24
C ARG A 6 -0.32 7.28 -7.87
N LYS A 7 0.14 8.18 -8.74
CA LYS A 7 0.04 9.64 -8.50
C LYS A 7 -1.42 10.06 -8.26
N GLN A 8 -2.35 9.53 -9.05
CA GLN A 8 -3.77 9.80 -8.88
C GLN A 8 -4.35 9.20 -7.60
N PHE A 9 -3.89 8.02 -7.18
CA PHE A 9 -4.23 7.45 -5.88
C PHE A 9 -3.84 8.40 -4.74
N TYR A 10 -2.59 8.86 -4.69
CA TYR A 10 -2.15 9.80 -3.65
C TYR A 10 -2.92 11.12 -3.67
N THR A 11 -3.25 11.61 -4.87
CA THR A 11 -4.11 12.81 -4.98
C THR A 11 -5.53 12.53 -4.45
N ALA A 12 -6.05 11.32 -4.65
CA ALA A 12 -7.38 10.95 -4.20
C ALA A 12 -7.48 10.81 -2.67
N VAL A 13 -6.40 10.40 -1.98
CA VAL A 13 -6.31 10.36 -0.51
C VAL A 13 -6.67 11.71 0.13
N GLU A 14 -6.25 12.80 -0.52
CA GLU A 14 -6.52 14.18 -0.09
C GLU A 14 -7.76 14.80 -0.75
N ASN A 15 -8.14 14.33 -1.94
CA ASN A 15 -9.21 14.93 -2.73
C ASN A 15 -10.25 13.92 -3.21
N LYS A 16 -11.40 13.89 -2.53
CA LYS A 16 -12.53 13.01 -2.85
C LYS A 16 -12.99 13.06 -4.31
N LYS A 17 -12.86 14.22 -4.98
CA LYS A 17 -13.28 14.39 -6.39
C LYS A 17 -12.42 13.56 -7.35
N LYS A 18 -11.25 13.10 -6.91
CA LYS A 18 -10.32 12.30 -7.71
C LYS A 18 -10.49 10.79 -7.55
N ILE A 19 -11.30 10.33 -6.59
CA ILE A 19 -11.50 8.90 -6.31
C ILE A 19 -11.99 8.15 -7.55
N GLU A 20 -13.09 8.58 -8.17
CA GLU A 20 -13.64 7.89 -9.35
C GLU A 20 -12.69 7.91 -10.55
N THR A 21 -11.91 8.99 -10.70
CA THR A 21 -10.90 9.08 -11.76
C THR A 21 -9.78 8.06 -11.53
N ALA A 22 -9.31 7.93 -10.29
CA ALA A 22 -8.28 6.96 -9.93
C ALA A 22 -8.80 5.52 -10.10
N ILE A 23 -10.04 5.22 -9.69
CA ILE A 23 -10.67 3.90 -9.89
C ILE A 23 -10.67 3.54 -11.38
N LYS A 24 -11.16 4.42 -12.26
CA LYS A 24 -11.18 4.18 -13.71
C LYS A 24 -9.79 3.90 -14.29
N ARG A 25 -8.73 4.53 -13.77
CA ARG A 25 -7.36 4.22 -14.21
C ARG A 25 -6.91 2.83 -13.78
N PHE A 26 -7.17 2.42 -12.54
CA PHE A 26 -6.82 1.07 -12.10
C PHE A 26 -7.67 0.00 -12.79
N GLU A 27 -8.94 0.27 -13.09
CA GLU A 27 -9.78 -0.61 -13.91
C GLU A 27 -9.20 -0.80 -15.32
N ARG A 28 -8.73 0.30 -15.94
CA ARG A 28 -8.07 0.20 -17.24
C ARG A 28 -6.79 -0.61 -17.17
N ILE A 29 -5.94 -0.40 -16.15
CA ILE A 29 -4.73 -1.20 -15.95
C ILE A 29 -5.08 -2.67 -15.76
N LYS A 30 -6.10 -2.99 -14.98
CA LYS A 30 -6.59 -4.35 -14.76
C LYS A 30 -6.94 -5.07 -16.07
N GLN A 31 -7.46 -4.34 -17.05
CA GLN A 31 -7.82 -4.88 -18.38
C GLN A 31 -6.62 -5.05 -19.30
N VAL A 32 -5.67 -4.12 -19.30
CA VAL A 32 -4.56 -4.09 -20.27
C VAL A 32 -3.25 -4.70 -19.76
N GLU A 33 -3.09 -4.82 -18.45
CA GLU A 33 -1.89 -5.34 -17.78
C GLU A 33 -2.32 -6.40 -16.71
N PRO A 34 -2.75 -7.62 -17.14
CA PRO A 34 -3.32 -8.64 -16.24
C PRO A 34 -2.38 -9.08 -15.12
N GLN A 35 -1.07 -8.94 -15.29
CA GLN A 35 -0.07 -9.21 -14.25
C GLN A 35 -0.26 -8.33 -13.00
N TYR A 36 -0.94 -7.18 -13.14
CA TYR A 36 -1.27 -6.29 -12.02
C TYR A 36 -2.71 -6.46 -11.51
N ILE A 37 -3.42 -7.53 -11.87
CA ILE A 37 -4.84 -7.71 -11.50
C ILE A 37 -5.07 -7.66 -9.98
N GLY A 38 -4.23 -8.32 -9.18
CA GLY A 38 -4.35 -8.30 -7.72
C GLY A 38 -4.02 -6.93 -7.13
N ARG A 39 -2.87 -6.36 -7.52
CA ARG A 39 -2.41 -5.02 -7.10
C ARG A 39 -3.42 -3.92 -7.43
N THR A 40 -3.94 -3.90 -8.66
CA THR A 40 -4.97 -2.92 -9.09
C THR A 40 -6.26 -3.08 -8.29
N GLN A 41 -6.67 -4.33 -8.00
CA GLN A 41 -7.86 -4.59 -7.19
C GLN A 41 -7.69 -4.11 -5.75
N VAL A 42 -6.50 -4.26 -5.15
CA VAL A 42 -6.19 -3.69 -3.82
C VAL A 42 -6.28 -2.16 -3.86
N TYR A 43 -5.71 -1.50 -4.87
CA TYR A 43 -5.83 -0.05 -5.03
C TYR A 43 -7.28 0.42 -5.16
N ILE A 44 -8.09 -0.27 -5.96
CA ILE A 44 -9.52 0.06 -6.10
C ILE A 44 -10.24 -0.12 -4.76
N GLY A 45 -9.98 -1.21 -4.05
CA GLY A 45 -10.57 -1.44 -2.73
C GLY A 45 -10.19 -0.35 -1.71
N ALA A 46 -8.93 0.09 -1.69
CA ALA A 46 -8.50 1.22 -0.86
C ALA A 46 -9.23 2.53 -1.21
N LEU A 47 -9.41 2.80 -2.51
CA LEU A 47 -10.18 3.96 -2.99
C LEU A 47 -11.67 3.87 -2.62
N ILE A 48 -12.26 2.68 -2.63
CA ILE A 48 -13.63 2.44 -2.17
C ILE A 48 -13.73 2.67 -0.66
N ALA A 49 -12.79 2.14 0.13
CA ALA A 49 -12.74 2.38 1.58
C ALA A 49 -12.62 3.87 1.90
N LEU A 50 -11.83 4.61 1.11
CA LEU A 50 -11.66 6.05 1.23
C LEU A 50 -12.95 6.84 0.98
N LYS A 51 -13.89 6.34 0.18
CA LYS A 51 -15.23 6.96 0.06
C LYS A 51 -15.91 7.05 1.44
N GLY A 52 -15.63 6.10 2.33
CA GLY A 52 -16.11 6.11 3.71
C GLY A 52 -15.58 7.30 4.53
N LYS A 53 -14.33 7.72 4.34
CA LYS A 53 -13.76 8.93 5.00
C LYS A 53 -14.58 10.19 4.67
N HIS A 54 -15.13 10.25 3.46
CA HIS A 54 -15.85 11.42 2.94
C HIS A 54 -17.38 11.33 3.02
N ALA A 55 -17.94 10.18 3.43
CA ALA A 55 -19.38 10.01 3.58
C ALA A 55 -19.89 10.76 4.82
N PHE A 56 -21.10 11.31 4.76
CA PHE A 56 -21.68 12.06 5.88
C PHE A 56 -22.21 11.12 6.98
N PHE A 57 -22.97 10.10 6.58
CA PHE A 57 -23.66 9.21 7.52
C PHE A 57 -22.82 8.00 7.97
N PRO A 58 -22.81 7.65 9.27
CA PRO A 58 -22.01 6.55 9.81
C PRO A 58 -22.22 5.19 9.13
N HIS A 59 -23.47 4.83 8.81
CA HIS A 59 -23.78 3.57 8.13
C HIS A 59 -23.13 3.49 6.74
N THR A 60 -23.13 4.60 6.01
CA THR A 60 -22.52 4.69 4.68
C THR A 60 -20.99 4.64 4.79
N LYS A 61 -20.39 5.26 5.81
CA LYS A 61 -18.95 5.12 6.10
C LYS A 61 -18.56 3.66 6.27
N LEU A 62 -19.30 2.94 7.13
CA LEU A 62 -19.05 1.55 7.43
C LEU A 62 -19.23 0.64 6.21
N LYS A 63 -20.27 0.89 5.42
CA LYS A 63 -20.53 0.16 4.16
C LYS A 63 -19.34 0.28 3.20
N TRP A 64 -18.88 1.50 2.93
CA TRP A 64 -17.75 1.73 2.03
C TRP A 64 -16.46 1.11 2.55
N ALA A 65 -16.15 1.25 3.83
CA ALA A 65 -14.99 0.63 4.44
C ALA A 65 -15.01 -0.91 4.29
N LYS A 66 -16.13 -1.57 4.64
CA LYS A 66 -16.28 -3.02 4.49
C LYS A 66 -16.19 -3.48 3.04
N GLN A 67 -16.81 -2.77 2.12
CA GLN A 67 -16.75 -3.08 0.68
C GLN A 67 -15.33 -2.94 0.13
N GLY A 68 -14.62 -1.88 0.52
CA GLY A 68 -13.24 -1.66 0.13
C GLY A 68 -12.32 -2.77 0.65
N LEU A 69 -12.41 -3.08 1.94
CA LEU A 69 -11.64 -4.17 2.56
C LEU A 69 -11.87 -5.52 1.89
N ALA A 70 -13.13 -5.91 1.65
CA ALA A 70 -13.44 -7.17 0.98
C ALA A 70 -12.84 -7.25 -0.43
N MET A 71 -12.81 -6.12 -1.15
CA MET A 71 -12.17 -6.05 -2.46
C MET A 71 -10.64 -6.19 -2.35
N MET A 72 -10.02 -5.56 -1.36
CA MET A 72 -8.59 -5.67 -1.10
C MET A 72 -8.19 -7.09 -0.71
N ASP A 73 -8.96 -7.74 0.16
CA ASP A 73 -8.77 -9.14 0.56
C ASP A 73 -8.79 -10.07 -0.67
N SER A 74 -9.74 -9.85 -1.58
CA SER A 74 -9.80 -10.59 -2.85
C SER A 74 -8.65 -10.23 -3.80
N GLY A 75 -8.15 -8.99 -3.76
CA GLY A 75 -6.99 -8.56 -4.54
C GLY A 75 -5.69 -9.24 -4.07
N LEU A 76 -5.44 -9.27 -2.77
CA LEU A 76 -4.30 -9.96 -2.18
C LEU A 76 -4.31 -11.46 -2.47
N LYS A 77 -5.47 -12.12 -2.45
CA LYS A 77 -5.57 -13.54 -2.86
C LYS A 77 -5.05 -13.79 -4.27
N LYS A 78 -5.13 -12.80 -5.18
CA LYS A 78 -4.63 -12.90 -6.56
C LYS A 78 -3.14 -12.55 -6.69
N SER A 79 -2.60 -11.78 -5.75
CA SER A 79 -1.21 -11.35 -5.78
C SER A 79 -0.62 -11.37 -4.36
N PRO A 80 -0.50 -12.56 -3.72
CA PRO A 80 -0.17 -12.67 -2.30
C PRO A 80 1.27 -12.25 -1.97
N ASN A 81 2.15 -12.23 -2.97
CA ASN A 81 3.57 -11.87 -2.83
C ASN A 81 3.90 -10.50 -3.44
N ASP A 82 2.89 -9.69 -3.76
CA ASP A 82 3.10 -8.35 -4.31
C ASP A 82 3.31 -7.35 -3.16
N ILE A 83 4.55 -6.86 -3.01
CA ILE A 83 4.95 -5.96 -1.91
C ILE A 83 4.08 -4.69 -1.90
N GLU A 84 3.76 -4.15 -3.06
CA GLU A 84 2.96 -2.94 -3.16
C GLU A 84 1.49 -3.19 -2.77
N ALA A 85 0.92 -4.31 -3.20
CA ALA A 85 -0.43 -4.72 -2.80
C ALA A 85 -0.52 -4.96 -1.29
N LEU A 86 0.45 -5.70 -0.72
CA LEU A 86 0.56 -5.92 0.72
C LEU A 86 0.70 -4.59 1.47
N PHE A 87 1.49 -3.65 0.94
CA PHE A 87 1.69 -2.36 1.58
C PHE A 87 0.41 -1.52 1.61
N ILE A 88 -0.30 -1.42 0.49
CA ILE A 88 -1.57 -0.68 0.43
C ILE A 88 -2.63 -1.33 1.32
N HIS A 89 -2.67 -2.66 1.38
CA HIS A 89 -3.58 -3.37 2.27
C HIS A 89 -3.24 -3.19 3.74
N GLY A 90 -1.98 -3.43 4.12
CA GLY A 90 -1.50 -3.29 5.49
C GLY A 90 -1.67 -1.88 6.04
N THR A 91 -1.29 -0.85 5.27
CA THR A 91 -1.46 0.56 5.68
C THR A 91 -2.93 0.95 5.83
N THR A 92 -3.81 0.51 4.92
CA THR A 92 -5.24 0.74 5.05
C THR A 92 -5.78 0.07 6.32
N CYS A 93 -5.39 -1.17 6.59
CA CYS A 93 -5.80 -1.90 7.80
C CYS A 93 -5.27 -1.25 9.08
N TYR A 94 -4.04 -0.74 9.05
CA TYR A 94 -3.39 -0.08 10.18
C TYR A 94 -4.12 1.18 10.63
N TYR A 95 -4.56 2.01 9.68
CA TYR A 95 -5.27 3.26 9.98
C TYR A 95 -6.76 3.08 10.28
N LEU A 96 -7.29 1.85 10.21
CA LEU A 96 -8.68 1.62 10.56
C LEU A 96 -8.91 1.63 12.07
N PRO A 97 -10.10 2.10 12.53
CA PRO A 97 -10.49 1.98 13.92
C PRO A 97 -10.48 0.53 14.44
N PHE A 98 -10.14 0.34 15.71
CA PHE A 98 -9.97 -0.97 16.34
C PHE A 98 -11.19 -1.91 16.17
N PHE A 99 -12.41 -1.37 16.13
CA PHE A 99 -13.64 -2.16 15.98
C PHE A 99 -13.79 -2.84 14.61
N PHE A 100 -12.94 -2.51 13.63
CA PHE A 100 -12.84 -3.29 12.38
C PHE A 100 -12.03 -4.58 12.55
N ARG A 101 -11.26 -4.73 13.64
CA ARG A 101 -10.44 -5.92 13.94
C ARG A 101 -9.44 -6.30 12.83
N ARG A 102 -8.84 -5.28 12.17
CA ARG A 102 -7.88 -5.46 11.06
C ARG A 102 -6.42 -5.21 11.45
N GLY A 103 -6.14 -4.96 12.74
CA GLY A 103 -4.77 -4.71 13.22
C GLY A 103 -3.83 -5.90 12.96
N ASP A 104 -4.32 -7.12 13.17
CA ASP A 104 -3.53 -8.33 12.92
C ASP A 104 -3.28 -8.56 11.42
N ASP A 105 -4.23 -8.18 10.57
CA ASP A 105 -4.04 -8.20 9.11
C ASP A 105 -2.91 -7.24 8.69
N ALA A 106 -2.88 -6.03 9.26
CA ALA A 106 -1.80 -5.07 9.00
C ALA A 106 -0.43 -5.64 9.38
N GLN A 107 -0.31 -6.19 10.59
CA GLN A 107 0.96 -6.75 11.06
C GLN A 107 1.36 -8.03 10.31
N ARG A 108 0.40 -8.83 9.82
CA ARG A 108 0.69 -9.98 8.94
C ARG A 108 1.27 -9.51 7.62
N ASP A 109 0.67 -8.50 7.00
CA ASP A 109 1.14 -7.97 5.73
C ASP A 109 2.51 -7.33 5.84
N PHE A 110 2.77 -6.59 6.92
CA PHE A 110 4.09 -5.99 7.19
C PHE A 110 5.18 -7.05 7.32
N ARG A 111 4.94 -8.11 8.08
CA ARG A 111 5.86 -9.26 8.15
C ARG A 111 6.07 -9.89 6.78
N LYS A 112 5.00 -10.08 6.01
CA LYS A 112 5.12 -10.65 4.67
C LYS A 112 5.96 -9.80 3.72
N ILE A 113 5.85 -8.48 3.82
CA ILE A 113 6.69 -7.55 3.05
C ILE A 113 8.17 -7.75 3.41
N ILE A 114 8.49 -7.82 4.71
CA ILE A 114 9.87 -7.98 5.19
C ILE A 114 10.46 -9.30 4.69
N GLU A 115 9.70 -10.40 4.73
CA GLU A 115 10.10 -11.70 4.16
C GLU A 115 10.43 -11.63 2.66
N LEU A 116 9.67 -10.84 1.89
CA LEU A 116 9.78 -10.77 0.44
C LEU A 116 10.86 -9.80 -0.04
N MET A 117 11.25 -8.82 0.78
CA MET A 117 12.21 -7.79 0.39
C MET A 117 13.53 -8.37 -0.12
N PRO A 118 14.24 -9.28 0.58
CA PRO A 118 15.55 -9.78 0.13
C PRO A 118 15.56 -10.32 -1.31
N GLN A 119 14.44 -10.87 -1.79
CA GLN A 119 14.33 -11.52 -3.10
C GLN A 119 13.78 -10.61 -4.20
N HIS A 120 12.98 -9.60 -3.84
CA HIS A 120 12.17 -8.87 -4.83
C HIS A 120 12.42 -7.37 -4.86
N ILE A 121 13.23 -6.84 -3.94
CA ILE A 121 13.34 -5.40 -3.71
C ILE A 121 13.82 -4.59 -4.93
N ASP A 122 14.64 -5.18 -5.80
CA ASP A 122 15.17 -4.51 -7.00
C ASP A 122 14.19 -4.52 -8.19
N THR A 123 13.06 -5.22 -8.05
CA THR A 123 11.98 -5.24 -9.06
C THR A 123 10.98 -4.08 -8.88
N TYR A 124 11.10 -3.33 -7.79
CA TYR A 124 10.22 -2.20 -7.47
C TYR A 124 10.95 -0.87 -7.62
N ASP A 125 10.16 0.19 -7.79
CA ASP A 125 10.67 1.56 -7.78
C ASP A 125 11.40 1.84 -6.44
N PRO A 126 12.65 2.31 -6.45
CA PRO A 126 13.42 2.49 -5.21
C PRO A 126 12.75 3.46 -4.22
N LYS A 127 12.06 4.51 -4.71
CA LYS A 127 11.34 5.46 -3.86
C LYS A 127 10.13 4.82 -3.20
N LEU A 128 9.41 3.93 -3.92
CA LEU A 128 8.35 3.12 -3.30
C LEU A 128 8.93 2.31 -2.15
N ILE A 129 10.03 1.61 -2.36
CA ILE A 129 10.63 0.78 -1.31
C ILE A 129 11.11 1.63 -0.13
N THR A 130 11.77 2.76 -0.35
CA THR A 130 12.18 3.65 0.73
C THR A 130 10.99 4.09 1.59
N ASN A 131 9.86 4.42 0.95
CA ASN A 131 8.63 4.77 1.67
C ASN A 131 8.05 3.59 2.45
N VAL A 132 8.07 2.38 1.88
CA VAL A 132 7.64 1.16 2.56
C VAL A 132 8.50 0.90 3.79
N VAL A 133 9.83 0.93 3.65
CA VAL A 133 10.79 0.70 4.74
C VAL A 133 10.61 1.74 5.85
N ALA A 134 10.50 3.03 5.50
CA ALA A 134 10.26 4.09 6.48
C ALA A 134 8.97 3.84 7.28
N PHE A 135 7.88 3.50 6.59
CA PHE A 135 6.62 3.20 7.24
C PHE A 135 6.72 1.99 8.17
N LEU A 136 7.37 0.91 7.73
CA LEU A 136 7.55 -0.30 8.53
C LEU A 136 8.37 -0.04 9.79
N LEU A 137 9.47 0.72 9.68
CA LEU A 137 10.31 1.09 10.82
C LEU A 137 9.54 1.87 11.90
N GLU A 138 8.56 2.68 11.49
CA GLU A 138 7.76 3.50 12.39
C GLU A 138 6.54 2.75 12.97
N ASN A 139 5.90 1.87 12.20
CA ASN A 139 4.55 1.38 12.50
C ASN A 139 4.43 -0.15 12.66
N ALA A 140 5.41 -0.93 12.20
CA ALA A 140 5.36 -2.39 12.32
C ALA A 140 5.91 -2.86 13.68
N LYS A 141 5.37 -3.97 14.18
CA LYS A 141 5.95 -4.68 15.32
C LYS A 141 7.13 -5.50 14.81
N LEU A 142 8.33 -4.98 15.01
CA LEU A 142 9.57 -5.55 14.50
C LEU A 142 10.34 -6.27 15.61
N THR A 143 10.96 -7.40 15.26
CA THR A 143 12.08 -7.97 16.02
C THR A 143 13.33 -7.09 15.84
N ASP A 144 14.32 -7.25 16.73
CA ASP A 144 15.58 -6.53 16.61
C ASP A 144 16.29 -6.83 15.27
N GLY A 145 16.23 -8.09 14.82
CA GLY A 145 16.81 -8.50 13.53
C GLY A 145 16.13 -7.83 12.33
N GLU A 146 14.80 -7.77 12.31
CA GLU A 146 14.06 -7.08 11.25
C GLU A 146 14.31 -5.58 11.28
N LYS A 147 14.39 -4.97 12.47
CA LYS A 147 14.70 -3.55 12.63
C LYS A 147 16.09 -3.21 12.09
N ILE A 148 17.10 -4.00 12.45
CA ILE A 148 18.47 -3.83 11.93
C ILE A 148 18.48 -3.97 10.41
N TYR A 149 17.87 -5.04 9.88
CA TYR A 149 17.78 -5.26 8.43
C TYR A 149 17.17 -4.05 7.70
N LEU A 150 16.02 -3.57 8.16
CA LEU A 150 15.32 -2.43 7.56
C LEU A 150 16.12 -1.13 7.68
N GLN A 151 16.81 -0.88 8.81
CA GLN A 151 17.68 0.28 8.98
C GLN A 151 18.86 0.24 8.00
N THR A 152 19.58 -0.88 7.91
CA THR A 152 20.68 -1.07 6.95
C THR A 152 20.20 -0.84 5.51
N LEU A 153 19.04 -1.37 5.17
CA LEU A 153 18.43 -1.19 3.87
C LEU A 153 18.05 0.28 3.60
N PHE A 154 17.50 0.97 4.60
CA PHE A 154 17.15 2.39 4.50
C PHE A 154 18.40 3.26 4.28
N TYR A 155 19.45 3.05 5.07
CA TYR A 155 20.69 3.83 4.97
C TYR A 155 21.43 3.61 3.65
N SER A 156 21.55 2.35 3.20
CA SER A 156 22.22 2.04 1.93
C SER A 156 21.54 2.73 0.74
N ARG A 157 20.20 2.81 0.75
CA ARG A 157 19.44 3.46 -0.31
C ARG A 157 19.34 4.97 -0.17
N ALA A 158 19.25 5.51 1.05
CA ALA A 158 19.26 6.96 1.27
C ALA A 158 20.60 7.59 0.84
N ARG A 159 21.73 6.87 1.04
CA ARG A 159 23.06 7.33 0.60
C ARG A 159 23.18 7.45 -0.93
N ASN A 160 22.48 6.61 -1.69
CA ASN A 160 22.44 6.68 -3.16
C ASN A 160 21.55 7.82 -3.71
N TYR A 161 20.89 8.60 -2.84
CA TYR A 161 20.05 9.76 -3.21
C TYR A 161 20.53 11.08 -2.60
N LEU A 162 21.66 11.08 -1.87
CA LEU A 162 22.38 12.31 -1.57
C LEU A 162 23.13 12.75 -2.84
N PRO A 163 23.09 14.02 -3.25
CA PRO A 163 24.00 14.48 -4.29
C PRO A 163 25.43 14.19 -3.80
N THR A 164 26.18 13.44 -4.60
CA THR A 164 27.62 13.26 -4.40
C THR A 164 28.29 14.61 -4.61
N TRP A 165 28.30 15.45 -3.58
CA TRP A 165 29.28 16.51 -3.48
C TRP A 165 30.59 15.83 -3.08
N GLU A 166 31.38 15.50 -4.09
CA GLU A 166 32.83 15.37 -3.96
C GLU A 166 33.46 16.65 -4.51
N PRO A 167 34.57 17.09 -3.91
CA PRO A 167 34.68 17.74 -2.61
C PRO A 167 34.65 19.28 -2.69
#